data_AF-A0A5E4K4H8-F1
#
_entry.id   AF-A0A5E4K4H8-F1
#
_cell.length_a   1.000
_cell.length_b   1.000
_cell.length_c   1.000
_cell.angle_alpha   90.00
_cell.angle_beta   90.00
_cell.angle_gamma   90.00
#
_symmetry.space_group_name_H-M   'P 1'
#
loop_
_entity.id
_entity.type
_entity.pdbx_description
1 polymer ?
#
loop_
_entity_poly.entity_id
_entity_poly.type
_entity_poly.pdbx_seq_one_letter_code
_entity_poly.pdbx_strand_id
1 'polypeptide(L)'
;MTHFKVDIQLPINFNLEDGGGKIPEESFFDTYEELLKMAGGINTTNTPIIGSWINPNNKKRYNDKTVVYTILIDSEDKMTICNVAKIKELKEYKETLKRRFKQHEIFMVATRCYWI
;
A
#
# COMPACT_ATOMS: atom_id res chain seq x y z
N MET A 1 8.27 -11.94 19.71
CA MET A 1 7.83 -10.82 18.86
C MET A 1 8.75 -10.58 17.66
N THR A 2 8.20 -10.75 16.46
CA THR A 2 8.75 -10.36 15.16
C THR A 2 8.01 -9.14 14.69
N HIS A 3 8.72 -8.17 14.12
CA HIS A 3 8.15 -6.95 13.57
C HIS A 3 8.17 -7.00 12.05
N PHE A 4 7.07 -6.59 11.42
CA PHE A 4 6.98 -6.41 9.98
C PHE A 4 6.60 -4.97 9.67
N LYS A 5 7.40 -4.32 8.82
CA LYS A 5 7.06 -3.04 8.20
C LYS A 5 6.35 -3.33 6.88
N VAL A 6 5.16 -2.80 6.69
CA VAL A 6 4.42 -2.89 5.43
C VAL A 6 4.30 -1.51 4.81
N ASP A 7 4.84 -1.35 3.61
CA ASP A 7 4.70 -0.14 2.80
C ASP A 7 3.63 -0.38 1.73
N ILE A 8 2.59 0.47 1.75
CA ILE A 8 1.46 0.45 0.84
C ILE A 8 1.51 1.73 0.02
N GLN A 9 1.63 1.62 -1.30
CA GLN A 9 1.69 2.78 -2.20
C GLN A 9 0.37 2.97 -2.91
N LEU A 10 -0.24 4.14 -2.71
CA LEU A 10 -1.51 4.50 -3.31
C LEU A 10 -1.30 5.66 -4.30
N PRO A 11 -1.76 5.52 -5.55
CA PRO A 11 -1.58 6.56 -6.55
C PRO A 11 -2.40 7.79 -6.20
N ILE A 12 -1.93 8.98 -6.61
CA ILE A 12 -2.69 10.23 -6.43
C ILE A 12 -3.69 10.48 -7.57
N ASN A 13 -3.60 9.71 -8.64
CA ASN A 13 -4.45 9.82 -9.83
C ASN A 13 -5.06 8.46 -10.18
N PHE A 14 -6.28 8.47 -10.72
CA PHE A 14 -6.85 7.31 -11.38
C PHE A 14 -6.05 6.97 -12.64
N ASN A 15 -6.18 5.73 -13.10
CA ASN A 15 -5.58 5.31 -14.36
C ASN A 15 -6.07 6.19 -15.52
N LEU A 16 -5.21 6.38 -16.52
CA LEU A 16 -5.54 7.20 -17.69
C LEU A 16 -6.72 6.61 -18.48
N GLU A 17 -6.89 5.29 -18.46
CA GLU A 17 -8.02 4.57 -19.08
C GLU A 17 -9.36 4.92 -18.41
N ASP A 18 -9.34 5.35 -17.14
CA ASP A 18 -10.50 5.82 -16.37
C ASP A 18 -10.68 7.35 -16.42
N GLY A 19 -10.05 8.02 -17.39
CA GLY A 19 -10.16 9.47 -17.57
C GLY A 19 -9.12 10.30 -16.81
N GLY A 20 -8.17 9.66 -16.10
CA GLY A 20 -6.97 10.34 -15.58
C GLY A 20 -7.26 11.55 -14.69
N GLY A 21 -8.00 11.36 -13.60
CA GLY A 21 -8.33 12.41 -12.62
C GLY A 21 -7.57 12.26 -11.30
N LYS A 22 -7.54 13.32 -10.46
CA LYS A 22 -7.05 13.24 -9.08
C LYS A 22 -8.00 12.36 -8.25
N ILE A 23 -7.46 11.49 -7.41
CA ILE A 23 -8.25 10.68 -6.50
C ILE A 23 -8.79 11.55 -5.36
N PRO A 24 -10.06 11.37 -4.95
CA PRO A 24 -10.66 12.16 -3.86
C PRO A 24 -9.88 12.04 -2.56
N GLU A 25 -9.74 13.15 -1.84
CA GLU A 25 -9.01 13.19 -0.56
C GLU A 25 -9.66 12.30 0.51
N GLU A 26 -10.99 12.18 0.49
CA GLU A 26 -11.75 11.27 1.33
C GLU A 26 -11.29 9.80 1.19
N SER A 27 -10.93 9.37 -0.02
CA SER A 27 -10.42 8.00 -0.24
C SER A 27 -9.11 7.73 0.51
N PHE A 28 -8.28 8.76 0.67
CA PHE A 28 -7.05 8.67 1.45
C PHE A 28 -7.33 8.73 2.96
N PHE A 29 -8.25 9.60 3.39
CA PHE A 29 -8.66 9.71 4.78
C PHE A 29 -9.28 8.40 5.31
N ASP A 30 -10.22 7.81 4.58
CA ASP A 30 -10.83 6.53 4.94
C ASP A 30 -9.76 5.43 5.04
N THR A 31 -8.83 5.42 4.10
CA THR A 31 -7.73 4.46 4.09
C THR A 31 -6.81 4.63 5.29
N TYR A 32 -6.50 5.87 5.68
CA TYR A 32 -5.71 6.17 6.87
C TYR A 32 -6.39 5.63 8.13
N GLU A 33 -7.67 5.95 8.32
CA GLU A 33 -8.45 5.54 9.49
C GLU A 33 -8.59 4.03 9.61
N GLU A 34 -8.85 3.33 8.50
CA GLU A 34 -8.96 1.88 8.46
C GLU A 34 -7.63 1.19 8.79
N LEU A 35 -6.52 1.67 8.21
CA LEU A 35 -5.19 1.15 8.50
C LEU A 35 -4.74 1.45 9.94
N LEU A 36 -5.07 2.63 10.47
CA LEU A 36 -4.82 2.99 11.87
C LEU A 36 -5.54 2.04 12.82
N LYS A 37 -6.83 1.76 12.57
CA LYS A 37 -7.61 0.81 13.38
C LYS A 37 -7.03 -0.62 13.33
N MET A 38 -6.52 -1.04 12.17
CA MET A 38 -5.96 -2.37 11.97
C MET A 38 -4.58 -2.56 12.63
N ALA A 39 -3.68 -1.59 12.45
CA ALA A 39 -2.28 -1.69 12.85
C ALA A 39 -1.97 -1.07 14.22
N GLY A 40 -2.77 -0.10 14.67
CA GLY A 40 -2.51 0.69 15.89
C GLY A 40 -1.45 1.78 15.72
N GLY A 41 -0.65 1.72 14.66
CA GLY A 41 0.34 2.74 14.30
C GLY A 41 0.53 2.81 12.79
N ILE A 42 0.54 4.03 12.25
CA ILE A 42 0.68 4.31 10.83
C ILE A 42 1.49 5.59 10.62
N ASN A 43 2.40 5.55 9.65
CA ASN A 43 3.10 6.72 9.15
C ASN A 43 2.73 6.92 7.68
N THR A 44 2.74 8.16 7.23
CA THR A 44 2.52 8.47 5.81
C THR A 44 3.54 9.49 5.32
N THR A 45 3.82 9.47 4.02
CA THR A 45 4.69 10.46 3.39
C THR A 45 3.98 11.81 3.27
N ASN A 46 4.63 12.88 3.73
CA ASN A 46 4.12 14.25 3.57
C ASN A 46 4.11 14.72 2.11
N THR A 47 5.00 14.15 1.28
CA THR A 47 5.11 14.48 -0.15
C THR A 47 5.00 13.19 -0.96
N PRO A 48 4.18 13.14 -2.03
CA PRO A 48 4.10 11.97 -2.89
C PRO A 48 5.46 11.59 -3.48
N ILE A 49 5.79 10.31 -3.44
CA ILE A 49 6.99 9.78 -4.10
C ILE A 49 6.70 9.57 -5.58
N ILE A 50 7.70 9.81 -6.43
CA ILE A 50 7.59 9.55 -7.86
C ILE A 50 8.11 8.14 -8.14
N GLY A 51 7.23 7.29 -8.67
CA GLY A 51 7.56 5.98 -9.19
C GLY A 51 7.62 5.98 -10.72
N SER A 52 8.36 5.04 -11.27
CA SER A 52 8.30 4.75 -12.70
C SER A 52 8.38 3.26 -12.91
N TRP A 53 7.56 2.73 -13.80
CA TRP A 53 7.67 1.34 -14.23
C TRP A 53 7.53 1.26 -15.75
N ILE A 54 8.18 0.27 -16.35
CA ILE A 54 8.09 0.00 -17.77
C ILE A 54 7.24 -1.24 -17.94
N ASN A 55 6.16 -1.12 -18.69
CA ASN A 55 5.34 -2.29 -18.99
C ASN A 55 6.16 -3.25 -19.88
N PRO A 56 6.34 -4.51 -19.46
CA PRO A 56 7.23 -5.43 -20.16
C PRO A 56 6.72 -5.77 -21.56
N ASN A 57 5.40 -5.70 -21.79
CA ASN A 57 4.73 -6.11 -23.02
C ASN A 57 4.82 -5.04 -24.11
N ASN A 58 4.58 -3.76 -23.76
CA ASN A 58 4.57 -2.66 -24.75
C ASN A 58 5.73 -1.66 -24.59
N LYS A 59 6.65 -1.89 -23.64
CA LYS A 59 7.81 -1.03 -23.32
C LYS A 59 7.46 0.42 -22.98
N LYS A 60 6.19 0.75 -22.80
CA LYS A 60 5.77 2.10 -22.40
C LYS A 60 6.16 2.32 -20.94
N ARG A 61 6.80 3.46 -20.68
CA ARG A 61 7.08 3.94 -19.32
C ARG A 61 5.82 4.60 -18.77
N TYR A 62 5.45 4.19 -17.58
CA TYR A 62 4.41 4.81 -16.78
C TYR A 62 5.09 5.50 -15.62
N ASN A 63 4.80 6.79 -15.47
CA ASN A 63 5.22 7.57 -14.31
C ASN A 63 4.01 7.70 -13.42
N ASP A 64 4.19 7.42 -12.14
CA ASP A 64 3.13 7.53 -11.16
C ASP A 64 3.64 8.32 -9.96
N LYS A 65 2.72 8.95 -9.25
CA LYS A 65 2.99 9.62 -7.98
C LYS A 65 2.16 8.90 -6.93
N THR A 66 2.80 8.45 -5.88
CA THR A 66 2.13 7.66 -4.84
C THR A 66 2.33 8.29 -3.47
N VAL A 67 1.29 8.21 -2.64
CA VAL A 67 1.41 8.41 -1.20
C VAL A 67 1.74 7.06 -0.59
N VAL A 68 2.76 7.01 0.27
CA VAL A 68 3.13 5.78 0.98
C VAL A 68 2.48 5.79 2.35
N TYR A 69 1.78 4.71 2.67
CA TYR A 69 1.33 4.39 4.02
C TYR A 69 2.23 3.28 4.54
N THR A 70 2.88 3.52 5.66
CA THR A 70 3.73 2.57 6.36
C THR A 70 3.05 2.15 7.64
N ILE A 71 2.78 0.86 7.80
CA ILE A 71 2.27 0.29 9.05
C ILE A 71 3.27 -0.69 9.65
N LEU A 72 3.20 -0.84 10.97
CA LEU A 72 3.98 -1.82 11.72
C LEU A 72 3.05 -2.93 12.23
N ILE A 73 3.47 -4.17 12.05
CA ILE A 73 2.72 -5.36 12.46
C ILE A 73 3.60 -6.22 13.33
N ASP A 74 3.12 -6.45 14.55
CA ASP A 74 3.77 -7.34 15.50
C ASP A 74 3.14 -8.73 15.42
N SER A 75 3.99 -9.75 15.49
CA SER A 75 3.57 -11.14 15.50
C SER A 75 4.45 -11.97 16.40
N GLU A 76 3.89 -12.97 17.07
CA GLU A 76 4.71 -14.00 17.75
C GLU A 76 5.26 -15.04 16.78
N ASP A 77 4.77 -15.10 15.54
CA ASP A 77 5.32 -15.97 14.51
C ASP A 77 6.70 -15.46 14.06
N LYS A 78 7.72 -16.31 14.22
CA LYS A 78 9.12 -16.02 13.91
C LYS A 78 9.55 -16.50 12.52
N MET A 79 8.68 -17.17 11.78
CA MET A 79 9.04 -17.86 10.54
C MET A 79 8.58 -17.08 9.31
N THR A 80 7.29 -17.17 8.97
CA THR A 80 6.82 -16.84 7.63
C THR A 80 5.73 -15.78 7.66
N ILE A 81 5.94 -14.71 6.91
CA ILE A 81 5.02 -13.57 6.82
C ILE A 81 3.59 -13.97 6.41
N CYS A 82 3.45 -15.00 5.59
CA CYS A 82 2.17 -15.52 5.12
C CYS A 82 1.29 -16.12 6.23
N ASN A 83 1.87 -16.48 7.37
CA ASN A 83 1.13 -17.06 8.50
C ASN A 83 0.62 -16.01 9.49
N VAL A 84 1.11 -14.78 9.40
CA VAL A 84 0.69 -13.68 10.28
C VAL A 84 -0.75 -13.28 9.92
N ALA A 85 -1.67 -13.39 10.88
CA ALA A 85 -3.10 -13.13 10.65
C ALA A 85 -3.36 -11.73 10.05
N LYS A 86 -2.71 -10.69 10.60
CA LYS A 86 -2.83 -9.32 10.09
C LYS A 86 -2.30 -9.15 8.66
N ILE A 87 -1.30 -9.95 8.24
CA ILE A 87 -0.83 -9.92 6.83
C ILE A 87 -1.88 -10.53 5.90
N LYS A 88 -2.60 -11.57 6.34
CA LYS A 88 -3.72 -12.13 5.57
C LYS A 88 -4.85 -11.12 5.43
N GLU A 89 -5.20 -10.44 6.53
CA GLU A 89 -6.18 -9.35 6.53
C GLU A 89 -5.79 -8.21 5.58
N LEU A 90 -4.52 -7.80 5.57
CA LEU A 90 -4.02 -6.80 4.62
C LEU A 90 -4.08 -7.26 3.16
N LYS A 91 -3.85 -8.55 2.90
CA LYS A 91 -3.97 -9.12 1.56
C LYS A 91 -5.42 -9.03 1.06
N GLU A 92 -6.39 -9.23 1.94
CA GLU A 92 -7.81 -9.07 1.60
C GLU A 92 -8.16 -7.58 1.45
N TYR A 93 -7.66 -6.73 2.35
CA TYR A 93 -7.86 -5.29 2.30
C TYR A 93 -7.27 -4.65 1.03
N LYS A 94 -6.20 -5.22 0.47
CA LYS A 94 -5.63 -4.82 -0.82
C LYS A 94 -6.67 -4.85 -1.95
N GLU A 95 -7.63 -5.77 -1.93
CA GLU A 95 -8.71 -5.83 -2.93
C GLU A 95 -9.72 -4.70 -2.73
N THR A 96 -9.97 -4.28 -1.49
CA THR A 96 -10.74 -3.05 -1.21
C THR A 96 -10.02 -1.81 -1.73
N LEU A 97 -8.70 -1.71 -1.53
CA LEU A 97 -7.90 -0.61 -2.05
C LEU A 97 -7.91 -0.57 -3.58
N LYS A 98 -7.75 -1.71 -4.27
CA LYS A 98 -7.86 -1.78 -5.73
C LYS A 98 -9.18 -1.20 -6.25
N ARG A 99 -10.30 -1.55 -5.61
CA ARG A 99 -11.62 -1.01 -5.96
C ARG A 99 -11.74 0.48 -5.66
N ARG A 100 -11.35 0.91 -4.45
CA ARG A 100 -11.42 2.31 -4.00
C ARG A 100 -10.61 3.25 -4.90
N PHE A 101 -9.39 2.84 -5.26
CA PHE A 101 -8.46 3.63 -6.05
C PHE A 101 -8.53 3.34 -7.57
N LYS A 102 -9.44 2.45 -8.00
CA LYS A 102 -9.61 1.98 -9.39
C LYS A 102 -8.29 1.55 -10.03
N GLN A 103 -7.56 0.71 -9.33
CA GLN A 103 -6.27 0.20 -9.78
C GLN A 103 -6.36 -1.29 -10.07
N HIS A 104 -5.74 -1.71 -11.18
CA HIS A 104 -5.55 -3.14 -11.45
C HIS A 104 -4.68 -3.78 -10.35
N GLU A 105 -3.70 -3.03 -9.84
CA GLU A 105 -2.82 -3.48 -8.78
C GLU A 105 -2.41 -2.36 -7.83
N ILE A 106 -2.26 -2.69 -6.55
CA ILE A 106 -1.72 -1.82 -5.50
C ILE A 106 -0.37 -2.39 -5.06
N PHE A 107 0.66 -1.57 -5.12
CA PHE A 107 1.99 -1.98 -4.67
C PHE A 107 2.03 -2.04 -3.14
N MET A 108 2.28 -3.23 -2.62
CA MET A 108 2.35 -3.50 -1.19
C MET A 108 3.55 -4.41 -0.94
N VAL A 109 4.48 -3.96 -0.12
CA VAL A 109 5.70 -4.71 0.23
C VAL A 109 5.78 -4.80 1.73
N ALA A 110 6.05 -6.00 2.21
CA ALA A 110 6.24 -6.26 3.62
C ALA A 110 7.67 -6.73 3.87
N THR A 111 8.34 -6.10 4.81
CA THR A 111 9.73 -6.34 5.18
C THR A 111 9.78 -6.76 6.64
N ARG A 112 10.41 -7.90 6.92
CA ARG A 112 10.71 -8.31 8.29
C ARG A 112 11.80 -7.42 8.85
N CYS A 113 11.54 -6.81 10.00
CA CYS A 113 12.50 -5.97 10.70
C CYS A 113 13.27 -6.81 11.72
N TYR A 114 14.59 -6.67 11.71
CA TYR A 114 15.46 -7.13 12.77
C TYR A 114 16.02 -5.87 13.44
N TRP A 115 15.74 -5.67 14.72
CA TRP A 115 16.50 -4.69 15.50
C TRP A 115 17.94 -5.19 15.55
N ILE A 116 18.91 -4.34 15.17
CA ILE A 116 20.34 -4.56 15.41
C ILE A 116 20.61 -4.24 16.88
#